data_AF-A0A1C7LUC1-F1
#
_entry.id   AF-A0A1C7LUC1-F1
#
_cell.length_a   1.000
_cell.length_b   1.000
_cell.length_c   1.000
_cell.angle_alpha   90.00
_cell.angle_beta   90.00
_cell.angle_gamma   90.00
#
_symmetry.space_group_name_H-M   'P 1'
#
loop_
_entity.id
_entity.type
_entity.pdbx_description
1 polymer ?
#
loop_
_entity_poly.entity_id
_entity_poly.type
_entity_poly.pdbx_seq_one_letter_code
_entity_poly.pdbx_strand_id
1 'polypeptide(L)'
;MAKGKSVNPADAYRKAQRKKEIKKNKAERTKARDFALVKKDTGDLEEDIEKLEAASELSASDKAHLTELKSELERINKKKEEYVVEHPEQRKLVYRSRKQHGDKEEKAEEATAPKKRNMFNKHGLPRHPERSIYYDPVMNLWRCPPGMPYIERPLRPDEVASDEDHSGEDDDIMMPEGPPPGPENEEVVGSDDDIPMPEGPPPPKDGEPPLPPLSSPPPHPPFVPPAPQLPP
;
A
#
# COMPACT_ATOMS: atom_id res chain seq x y z
N MET A 1 13.95 26.55 41.14
CA MET A 1 12.75 26.62 40.27
C MET A 1 11.71 25.61 40.78
N ALA A 2 10.65 26.10 41.44
CA ALA A 2 9.65 25.25 42.08
C ALA A 2 8.77 24.57 41.01
N LYS A 3 8.82 23.24 40.99
CA LYS A 3 8.00 22.36 40.15
C LYS A 3 6.55 22.47 40.65
N GLY A 4 5.78 23.39 40.05
CA GLY A 4 4.38 23.63 40.39
C GLY A 4 3.56 22.36 40.24
N LYS A 5 3.18 21.76 41.38
CA LYS A 5 2.13 20.74 41.42
C LYS A 5 0.85 21.40 40.93
N SER A 6 0.22 20.87 39.88
CA SER A 6 -1.06 21.38 39.41
C SER A 6 -2.09 21.15 40.51
N VAL A 7 -2.54 22.23 41.15
CA VAL A 7 -3.60 22.24 42.17
C VAL A 7 -4.94 21.77 41.57
N ASN A 8 -5.08 21.86 40.24
CA ASN A 8 -6.27 21.43 39.51
C ASN A 8 -6.16 19.96 39.05
N PRO A 9 -7.04 19.05 39.50
CA PRO A 9 -7.06 17.66 39.07
C PRO A 9 -7.31 17.49 37.56
N ALA A 10 -8.06 18.40 36.93
CA ALA A 10 -8.27 18.39 35.48
C ALA A 10 -6.98 18.66 34.69
N ASP A 11 -6.14 19.57 35.17
CA ASP A 11 -4.85 19.85 34.53
C ASP A 11 -3.82 18.74 34.76
N ALA A 12 -3.89 18.05 35.91
CA ALA A 12 -3.11 16.84 36.14
C ALA A 12 -3.49 15.74 35.13
N TYR A 13 -4.78 15.53 34.89
CA TYR A 13 -5.29 14.55 33.92
C TYR A 13 -4.87 14.89 32.48
N ARG A 14 -5.05 16.15 32.03
CA ARG A 14 -4.59 16.59 30.70
C ARG A 14 -3.09 16.43 30.53
N LYS A 15 -2.29 16.79 31.54
CA LYS A 15 -0.82 16.61 31.52
C LYS A 15 -0.45 15.12 31.49
N ALA A 16 -1.18 14.26 32.20
CA ALA A 16 -0.98 12.82 32.16
C ALA A 16 -1.31 12.25 30.77
N GLN A 17 -2.42 12.68 30.15
CA GLN A 17 -2.79 12.28 28.79
C GLN A 17 -1.75 12.72 27.76
N ARG A 18 -1.32 13.99 27.77
CA ARG A 18 -0.22 14.46 26.91
C ARG A 18 1.07 13.68 27.10
N LYS A 19 1.42 13.33 28.35
CA LYS A 19 2.61 12.50 28.61
C LYS A 19 2.45 11.08 28.04
N LYS A 20 1.26 10.46 28.15
CA LYS A 20 0.98 9.15 27.56
C LYS A 20 1.08 9.20 26.04
N GLU A 21 0.49 10.22 25.42
CA GLU A 21 0.55 10.46 23.97
C GLU A 21 1.99 10.69 23.48
N ILE A 22 2.75 11.56 24.15
CA ILE A 22 4.17 11.80 23.81
C ILE A 22 4.99 10.51 23.93
N LYS A 23 4.72 9.67 24.95
CA LYS A 23 5.40 8.36 25.10
C LYS A 23 5.03 7.42 23.95
N LYS A 24 3.75 7.35 23.56
CA LYS A 24 3.29 6.55 22.42
C LYS A 24 3.97 6.99 21.13
N ASN A 25 3.95 8.29 20.82
CA ASN A 25 4.57 8.84 19.60
C ASN A 25 6.09 8.61 19.58
N LYS A 26 6.76 8.68 20.74
CA LYS A 26 8.19 8.34 20.83
C LYS A 26 8.43 6.86 20.55
N ALA A 27 7.63 5.97 21.12
CA ALA A 27 7.74 4.53 20.88
C ALA A 27 7.47 4.18 19.41
N GLU A 28 6.45 4.75 18.79
CA GLU A 28 6.14 4.57 17.37
C GLU A 28 7.27 5.06 16.47
N ARG A 29 7.85 6.23 16.78
CA ARG A 29 9.04 6.72 16.04
C ARG A 29 10.23 5.79 16.19
N THR A 30 10.46 5.23 17.38
CA THR A 30 11.55 4.26 17.58
C THR A 30 11.29 2.99 16.78
N LYS A 31 10.08 2.41 16.85
CA LYS A 31 9.67 1.25 16.04
C LYS A 31 9.83 1.50 14.54
N ALA A 32 9.43 2.67 14.06
CA ALA A 32 9.58 3.03 12.65
C ALA A 32 11.05 3.13 12.22
N ARG A 33 11.92 3.71 13.07
CA ARG A 33 13.36 3.74 12.81
C ARG A 33 13.99 2.35 12.86
N ASP A 34 13.60 1.52 13.80
CA ASP A 34 14.09 0.14 13.90
C ASP A 34 13.65 -0.68 12.68
N PHE A 35 12.40 -0.54 12.24
CA PHE A 35 11.91 -1.19 11.03
C PHE A 35 12.61 -0.68 9.76
N ALA A 36 12.94 0.62 9.70
CA ALA A 36 13.76 1.16 8.61
C ALA A 36 15.18 0.58 8.63
N LEU A 37 15.77 0.38 9.81
CA LEU A 37 17.07 -0.27 9.95
C LEU A 37 17.04 -1.74 9.49
N VAL A 38 15.98 -2.47 9.87
CA VAL A 38 15.76 -3.86 9.43
C VAL A 38 15.67 -3.97 7.91
N LYS A 39 15.13 -2.95 7.24
CA LYS A 39 15.06 -2.88 5.77
C LYS A 39 16.32 -2.35 5.08
N LYS A 40 17.31 -1.84 5.83
CA LYS A 40 18.55 -1.30 5.24
C LYS A 40 19.33 -2.44 4.57
N ASP A 41 19.69 -2.26 3.31
CA ASP A 41 20.56 -3.19 2.60
C ASP A 41 21.99 -3.07 3.16
N THR A 42 22.64 -4.21 3.43
CA THR A 42 24.00 -4.29 3.98
C THR A 42 25.07 -4.51 2.90
N GLY A 43 24.67 -4.59 1.62
CA GLY A 43 25.57 -4.87 0.50
C GLY A 43 26.75 -3.89 0.43
N ASP A 44 26.47 -2.59 0.47
CA ASP A 44 27.52 -1.56 0.42
C ASP A 44 28.51 -1.68 1.60
N LEU A 45 28.01 -2.02 2.80
CA LEU A 45 28.85 -2.22 3.98
C LEU A 45 29.72 -3.47 3.85
N GLU A 46 29.18 -4.56 3.32
CA GLU A 46 29.89 -5.81 3.06
C GLU A 46 30.98 -5.61 1.99
N GLU A 47 30.67 -4.90 0.90
CA GLU A 47 31.62 -4.57 -0.17
C GLU A 47 32.76 -3.68 0.33
N ASP A 48 32.46 -2.69 1.17
CA ASP A 48 33.50 -1.82 1.72
C ASP A 48 34.38 -2.54 2.74
N ILE A 49 33.82 -3.48 3.52
CA ILE A 49 34.61 -4.40 4.35
C ILE A 49 35.52 -5.26 3.47
N GLU A 50 34.99 -5.87 2.40
CA GLU A 50 35.76 -6.72 1.51
C GLU A 50 36.91 -5.95 0.83
N LYS A 51 36.66 -4.73 0.35
CA LYS A 51 37.70 -3.86 -0.22
C LYS A 51 38.80 -3.54 0.79
N LEU A 52 38.44 -3.21 2.02
CA LEU A 52 39.39 -2.89 3.08
C LEU A 52 40.15 -4.13 3.57
N GLU A 53 39.51 -5.30 3.59
CA GLU A 53 40.16 -6.57 3.95
C GLU A 53 41.07 -7.12 2.86
N ALA A 54 40.73 -6.88 1.58
CA ALA A 54 41.55 -7.25 0.43
C ALA A 54 42.80 -6.37 0.28
N ALA A 55 42.80 -5.17 0.86
CA ALA A 55 43.98 -4.31 0.89
C ALA A 55 45.06 -4.92 1.80
N SER A 56 46.23 -5.23 1.24
CA SER A 56 47.34 -5.86 1.98
C SER A 56 48.01 -4.94 3.01
N GLU A 57 47.90 -3.62 2.83
CA GLU A 57 48.46 -2.61 3.73
C GLU A 57 47.36 -1.65 4.20
N LEU A 58 46.73 -1.93 5.34
CA LEU A 58 45.78 -1.02 5.95
C LEU A 58 46.50 0.03 6.80
N SER A 59 46.19 1.31 6.56
CA SER A 59 46.57 2.39 7.45
C SER A 59 45.86 2.28 8.81
N ALA A 60 46.33 3.01 9.83
CA ALA A 60 45.69 3.00 11.15
C ALA A 60 44.22 3.50 11.08
N SER A 61 43.92 4.44 10.20
CA SER A 61 42.55 4.92 9.95
C SER A 61 41.68 3.85 9.30
N ASP A 62 42.22 3.09 8.34
CA ASP A 62 41.46 2.05 7.63
C ASP A 62 41.08 0.90 8.57
N LYS A 63 41.97 0.57 9.52
CA LYS A 63 41.66 -0.41 10.58
C LYS A 63 40.53 0.08 11.49
N ALA A 64 40.54 1.37 11.86
CA ALA A 64 39.46 1.95 12.66
C ALA A 64 38.13 1.91 11.89
N HIS A 65 38.14 2.31 10.62
CA HIS A 65 36.97 2.26 9.75
C HIS A 65 36.44 0.83 9.57
N LEU A 66 37.33 -0.14 9.36
CA LEU A 66 36.97 -1.56 9.28
C LEU A 66 36.29 -2.04 10.58
N THR A 67 36.80 -1.67 11.76
CA THR A 67 36.13 -2.02 13.03
C THR A 67 34.76 -1.36 13.18
N GLU A 68 34.61 -0.12 12.71
CA GLU A 68 33.33 0.59 12.72
C GLU A 68 32.31 -0.08 11.80
N LEU A 69 32.67 -0.33 10.53
CA LEU A 69 31.81 -1.00 9.55
C LEU A 69 31.38 -2.39 10.02
N LYS A 70 32.31 -3.20 10.57
CA LYS A 70 31.97 -4.51 11.15
C LYS A 70 30.98 -4.37 12.31
N SER A 71 31.20 -3.40 13.20
CA SER A 71 30.30 -3.16 14.33
C SER A 71 28.91 -2.69 13.88
N GLU A 72 28.81 -1.91 12.79
CA GLU A 72 27.53 -1.49 12.22
C GLU A 72 26.80 -2.65 11.55
N LEU A 73 27.51 -3.47 10.77
CA LEU A 73 26.97 -4.68 10.13
C LEU A 73 26.39 -5.62 11.20
N GLU A 74 27.14 -5.90 12.27
CA GLU A 74 26.66 -6.73 13.38
C GLU A 74 25.41 -6.15 14.05
N ARG A 75 25.34 -4.82 14.24
CA ARG A 75 24.15 -4.18 14.83
C ARG A 75 22.92 -4.33 13.93
N ILE A 76 23.09 -4.17 12.61
CA ILE A 76 22.00 -4.32 11.65
C ILE A 76 21.55 -5.78 11.61
N ASN A 77 22.48 -6.73 11.53
CA ASN A 77 22.15 -8.15 11.47
C ASN A 77 21.43 -8.63 12.73
N LYS A 78 21.85 -8.20 13.93
CA LYS A 78 21.14 -8.50 15.19
C LYS A 78 19.68 -8.05 15.14
N LYS A 79 19.41 -6.81 14.70
CA LYS A 79 18.03 -6.32 14.57
C LYS A 79 17.24 -7.06 13.49
N LYS A 80 17.88 -7.44 12.38
CA LYS A 80 17.25 -8.25 11.32
C LYS A 80 16.86 -9.63 11.84
N GLU A 81 17.74 -10.29 12.58
CA GLU A 81 17.50 -11.61 13.19
C GLU A 81 16.39 -11.54 14.23
N GLU A 82 16.45 -10.58 15.16
CA GLU A 82 15.39 -10.34 16.15
C GLU A 82 14.03 -10.13 15.48
N TYR A 83 13.97 -9.31 14.43
CA TYR A 83 12.74 -9.07 13.67
C TYR A 83 12.21 -10.33 12.97
N VAL A 84 13.09 -11.15 12.42
CA VAL A 84 12.71 -12.39 11.72
C VAL A 84 12.25 -13.47 12.71
N VAL A 85 12.84 -13.51 13.91
CA VAL A 85 12.39 -14.38 15.01
C VAL A 85 11.00 -13.95 15.48
N GLU A 86 10.76 -12.65 15.65
CA GLU A 86 9.44 -12.15 16.04
C GLU A 86 8.40 -12.30 14.91
N HIS A 87 8.80 -12.14 13.65
CA HIS A 87 7.90 -12.10 12.48
C HIS A 87 8.42 -13.03 11.36
N PRO A 88 8.30 -14.36 11.52
CA PRO A 88 8.83 -15.32 10.55
C PRO A 88 8.21 -15.17 9.15
N GLU A 89 6.95 -14.75 9.07
CA GLU A 89 6.24 -14.48 7.80
C GLU A 89 6.90 -13.35 7.00
N GLN A 90 7.53 -12.40 7.70
CA GLN A 90 8.12 -11.20 7.11
C GLN A 90 9.60 -11.37 6.76
N ARG A 91 10.15 -12.58 6.85
CA ARG A 91 11.55 -12.87 6.50
C ARG A 91 11.94 -12.39 5.10
N LYS A 92 11.03 -12.48 4.13
CA LYS A 92 11.24 -12.02 2.75
C LYS A 92 11.37 -10.49 2.63
N LEU A 93 10.82 -9.73 3.59
CA LEU A 93 10.94 -8.27 3.64
C LEU A 93 12.32 -7.83 4.16
N VAL A 94 12.91 -8.64 5.06
CA VAL A 94 14.21 -8.37 5.68
C VAL A 94 15.36 -8.86 4.80
N TYR A 95 15.29 -10.11 4.38
CA TYR A 95 16.23 -10.73 3.45
C TYR A 95 15.58 -10.76 2.08
N ARG A 96 15.56 -9.60 1.42
CA ARG A 96 15.13 -9.55 0.02
C ARG A 96 16.12 -10.37 -0.78
N SER A 97 15.63 -11.45 -1.40
CA SER A 97 16.39 -12.17 -2.43
C SER A 97 16.94 -11.12 -3.39
N ARG A 98 18.27 -11.09 -3.54
CA ARG A 98 18.99 -10.16 -4.39
C ARG A 98 18.58 -10.45 -5.84
N LYS A 99 17.43 -9.92 -6.26
CA LYS A 99 17.01 -9.93 -7.66
C LYS A 99 18.07 -9.11 -8.37
N GLN A 100 18.77 -9.75 -9.32
CA GLN A 100 19.87 -9.13 -10.03
C GLN A 100 19.43 -7.75 -10.55
N HIS A 101 20.35 -6.80 -10.54
CA HIS A 101 20.08 -5.36 -10.65
C HIS A 101 19.32 -4.91 -11.92
N GLY A 102 18.98 -5.82 -12.85
CA GLY A 102 18.15 -5.58 -14.04
C GLY A 102 16.66 -5.89 -13.90
N ASP A 103 16.23 -6.56 -12.83
CA ASP A 103 14.86 -7.09 -12.69
C ASP A 103 13.88 -6.14 -11.96
N LYS A 104 14.38 -4.98 -11.51
CA LYS A 104 13.66 -4.03 -10.64
C LYS A 104 12.80 -3.05 -11.45
N GLU A 105 13.14 -2.80 -12.71
CA GLU A 105 12.35 -1.97 -13.63
C GLU A 105 11.17 -2.76 -14.21
N GLU A 106 11.38 -3.99 -14.67
CA GLU A 106 10.33 -4.79 -15.32
C GLU A 106 9.16 -5.14 -14.39
N LYS A 107 9.43 -5.49 -13.12
CA LYS A 107 8.37 -5.95 -12.19
C LYS A 107 7.58 -4.82 -11.51
N ALA A 108 8.11 -3.59 -11.48
CA ALA A 108 7.39 -2.42 -10.98
C ALA A 108 6.45 -1.83 -12.05
N GLU A 109 6.83 -1.92 -13.32
CA GLU A 109 5.98 -1.54 -14.44
C GLU A 109 4.83 -2.53 -14.66
N GLU A 110 5.03 -3.83 -14.43
CA GLU A 110 3.99 -4.85 -14.64
C GLU A 110 2.77 -4.72 -13.68
N ALA A 111 2.95 -4.12 -12.50
CA ALA A 111 1.85 -3.88 -11.55
C ALA A 111 1.12 -2.54 -11.77
N THR A 112 1.64 -1.65 -12.63
CA THR A 112 1.05 -0.32 -12.92
C THR A 112 0.64 -0.15 -14.37
N ALA A 113 1.05 -1.06 -15.26
CA ALA A 113 0.57 -1.08 -16.63
C ALA A 113 -0.94 -1.37 -16.64
N PRO A 114 -1.77 -0.48 -17.24
CA PRO A 114 -3.17 -0.82 -17.45
C PRO A 114 -3.21 -2.06 -18.35
N LYS A 115 -3.73 -3.17 -17.81
CA LYS A 115 -3.97 -4.39 -18.59
C LYS A 115 -4.67 -3.98 -19.88
N LYS A 116 -4.00 -4.15 -21.01
CA LYS A 116 -4.56 -3.80 -22.33
C LYS A 116 -5.70 -4.78 -22.59
N ARG A 117 -6.91 -4.39 -22.20
CA ARG A 117 -8.13 -5.17 -22.41
C ARG A 117 -8.24 -5.42 -23.92
N ASN A 118 -8.41 -6.67 -24.33
CA ASN A 118 -8.58 -7.03 -25.73
C ASN A 118 -9.99 -6.64 -26.21
N MET A 119 -10.18 -5.35 -26.51
CA MET A 119 -11.50 -4.75 -26.78
C MET A 119 -12.07 -5.12 -28.15
N PHE A 120 -11.22 -5.52 -29.11
CA PHE A 120 -11.60 -5.76 -30.50
C PHE A 120 -11.31 -7.20 -30.92
N ASN A 121 -12.20 -7.77 -31.72
CA ASN A 121 -12.00 -9.06 -32.36
C ASN A 121 -10.95 -8.96 -33.48
N LYS A 122 -10.51 -10.11 -34.00
CA LYS A 122 -9.55 -10.21 -35.13
C LYS A 122 -10.01 -9.45 -36.39
N HIS A 123 -11.30 -9.16 -36.50
CA HIS A 123 -11.91 -8.39 -37.59
C HIS A 123 -11.98 -6.87 -37.33
N GLY A 124 -11.41 -6.38 -36.21
CA GLY A 124 -11.40 -4.95 -35.86
C GLY A 124 -12.74 -4.42 -35.32
N LEU A 125 -13.72 -5.30 -35.08
CA LEU A 125 -15.00 -4.94 -34.44
C LEU A 125 -14.92 -5.13 -32.92
N PRO A 126 -15.58 -4.28 -32.11
CA PRO A 126 -15.63 -4.49 -30.67
C PRO A 126 -16.20 -5.87 -30.27
N ARG A 127 -15.55 -6.56 -29.31
CA ARG A 127 -15.93 -7.92 -28.87
C ARG A 127 -17.29 -7.95 -28.19
N HIS A 128 -17.56 -6.97 -27.33
CA HIS A 128 -18.82 -6.83 -26.62
C HIS A 128 -19.47 -5.50 -26.97
N PRO A 129 -20.21 -5.41 -28.10
CA PRO A 129 -20.88 -4.16 -28.45
C PRO A 129 -21.70 -3.65 -27.26
N GLU A 130 -22.44 -4.51 -26.56
CA GLU A 130 -23.29 -4.24 -25.36
C GLU A 130 -22.61 -3.49 -24.22
N ARG A 131 -21.28 -3.48 -24.19
CA ARG A 131 -20.50 -2.76 -23.19
C ARG A 131 -20.13 -1.35 -23.62
N SER A 132 -20.24 -1.00 -24.90
CA SER A 132 -19.95 0.37 -25.31
C SER A 132 -20.90 1.36 -24.66
N ILE A 133 -20.36 2.51 -24.23
CA ILE A 133 -21.18 3.64 -23.78
C ILE A 133 -22.14 4.11 -24.88
N TYR A 134 -21.78 3.87 -26.14
CA TYR A 134 -22.59 4.23 -27.30
C TYR A 134 -23.63 3.14 -27.66
N TYR A 135 -23.99 2.25 -26.71
CA TYR A 135 -24.95 1.15 -26.91
C TYR A 135 -26.45 1.51 -26.87
N ASP A 136 -27.03 1.80 -28.04
CA ASP A 136 -28.45 1.71 -28.45
C ASP A 136 -28.79 0.51 -29.41
N PRO A 137 -29.54 -0.54 -28.98
CA PRO A 137 -29.78 -1.77 -29.75
C PRO A 137 -30.46 -1.57 -31.11
N VAL A 138 -31.13 -0.45 -31.34
CA VAL A 138 -31.84 -0.16 -32.60
C VAL A 138 -31.02 0.75 -33.50
N MET A 139 -30.37 1.77 -32.92
CA MET A 139 -29.75 2.85 -33.72
C MET A 139 -28.26 2.65 -34.03
N ASN A 140 -27.52 1.80 -33.30
CA ASN A 140 -26.05 1.72 -33.48
C ASN A 140 -25.43 0.36 -33.10
N LEU A 141 -25.92 -0.76 -33.66
CA LEU A 141 -25.57 -2.14 -33.25
C LEU A 141 -24.07 -2.39 -32.97
N TRP A 142 -23.16 -1.73 -33.69
CA TRP A 142 -21.69 -1.93 -33.60
C TRP A 142 -20.90 -0.77 -32.96
N ARG A 143 -21.56 0.21 -32.36
CA ARG A 143 -21.06 0.96 -31.18
C ARG A 143 -19.81 1.79 -31.27
N CYS A 144 -19.31 1.98 -32.47
CA CYS A 144 -18.26 2.91 -32.76
C CYS A 144 -18.88 3.96 -33.68
N PRO A 145 -19.37 5.09 -33.14
CA PRO A 145 -19.70 6.21 -33.99
C PRO A 145 -18.45 6.58 -34.79
N PRO A 146 -18.56 6.86 -36.09
CA PRO A 146 -17.40 7.20 -36.91
C PRO A 146 -16.65 8.38 -36.26
N GLY A 147 -15.35 8.18 -36.00
CA GLY A 147 -14.47 9.18 -35.39
C GLY A 147 -14.41 9.20 -33.86
N MET A 148 -15.25 8.44 -33.15
CA MET A 148 -15.17 8.30 -31.68
C MET A 148 -14.55 6.96 -31.29
N PRO A 149 -13.62 6.91 -30.32
CA PRO A 149 -13.03 5.65 -29.88
C PRO A 149 -14.08 4.79 -29.17
N TYR A 150 -13.95 3.48 -29.29
CA TYR A 150 -14.74 2.54 -28.51
C TYR A 150 -14.33 2.64 -27.03
N ILE A 151 -15.31 2.90 -26.16
CA ILE A 151 -15.14 3.02 -24.71
C ILE A 151 -16.20 2.14 -24.03
N GLU A 152 -15.77 1.26 -23.12
CA GLU A 152 -16.67 0.41 -22.35
C GLU A 152 -17.19 1.11 -21.09
N ARG A 153 -18.46 0.85 -20.77
CA ARG A 153 -19.06 1.18 -19.48
C ARG A 153 -18.44 0.34 -18.36
N PRO A 154 -18.50 0.79 -17.09
CA PRO A 154 -18.08 -0.01 -15.95
C PRO A 154 -18.78 -1.36 -15.93
N LEU A 155 -18.06 -2.39 -15.49
CA LEU A 155 -18.56 -3.76 -15.41
C LEU A 155 -19.75 -3.80 -14.44
N ARG A 156 -20.90 -4.30 -14.89
CA ARG A 156 -22.02 -4.56 -13.98
C ARG A 156 -21.75 -5.83 -13.18
N PRO A 157 -22.32 -5.98 -11.97
CA PRO A 157 -22.07 -7.15 -11.12
C PRO A 157 -22.45 -8.50 -11.76
N ASP A 158 -23.32 -8.51 -12.77
CA ASP A 158 -23.77 -9.67 -13.54
C ASP A 158 -22.88 -9.99 -14.77
N GLU A 159 -21.88 -9.16 -15.06
CA GLU A 159 -21.07 -9.27 -16.27
C GLU A 159 -19.64 -9.71 -15.98
N VAL A 160 -19.15 -10.69 -16.75
CA VAL A 160 -17.79 -11.23 -16.62
C VAL A 160 -16.78 -10.32 -17.33
N ALA A 161 -15.59 -10.13 -16.76
CA ALA A 161 -14.56 -9.33 -17.43
C ALA A 161 -14.17 -9.97 -18.78
N SER A 162 -13.98 -9.16 -19.82
CA SER A 162 -13.64 -9.62 -21.18
C SER A 162 -12.31 -10.40 -21.27
N ASP A 163 -11.53 -10.40 -20.19
CA ASP A 163 -10.25 -11.11 -20.03
C ASP A 163 -10.45 -12.58 -19.62
N GLU A 164 -11.54 -12.90 -18.92
CA GLU A 164 -11.85 -14.27 -18.43
C GLU A 164 -12.47 -15.16 -19.50
N ASP A 165 -13.09 -14.56 -20.52
CA ASP A 165 -13.84 -15.27 -21.57
C ASP A 165 -12.94 -15.87 -22.67
N HIS A 166 -11.62 -15.99 -22.41
CA HIS A 166 -10.69 -16.77 -23.25
C HIS A 166 -10.01 -17.91 -22.49
N SER A 167 -10.51 -18.26 -21.31
CA SER A 167 -10.13 -19.47 -20.56
C SER A 167 -10.85 -20.72 -21.09
N GLY A 168 -11.00 -20.81 -22.42
CA GLY A 168 -11.79 -21.84 -23.10
C GLY A 168 -10.95 -22.87 -23.85
N GLU A 169 -9.67 -23.02 -23.51
CA GLU A 169 -8.80 -24.10 -23.98
C GLU A 169 -8.19 -24.80 -22.74
N ASP A 170 -8.78 -25.96 -22.43
CA ASP A 170 -8.22 -27.18 -21.83
C ASP A 170 -7.55 -27.16 -20.42
N ASP A 171 -8.29 -27.75 -19.47
CA ASP A 171 -7.91 -28.96 -18.72
C ASP A 171 -6.52 -29.04 -18.05
N ASP A 172 -6.29 -28.42 -16.88
CA ASP A 172 -5.43 -29.05 -15.81
C ASP A 172 -5.37 -28.39 -14.41
N ILE A 173 -6.39 -27.65 -13.95
CA ILE A 173 -6.48 -27.30 -12.51
C ILE A 173 -7.55 -28.19 -11.88
N MET A 174 -7.12 -29.35 -11.36
CA MET A 174 -7.93 -30.16 -10.46
C MET A 174 -8.29 -29.31 -9.25
N MET A 175 -9.56 -28.88 -9.17
CA MET A 175 -10.11 -28.36 -7.93
C MET A 175 -10.00 -29.45 -6.85
N PRO A 176 -9.55 -29.14 -5.62
CA PRO A 176 -9.59 -30.10 -4.54
C PRO A 176 -11.03 -30.54 -4.31
N GLU A 177 -11.24 -31.85 -4.14
CA GLU A 177 -12.55 -32.44 -3.87
C GLU A 177 -13.17 -31.76 -2.65
N GLY A 178 -14.20 -30.95 -2.88
CA GLY A 178 -14.95 -30.29 -1.82
C GLY A 178 -15.63 -31.33 -0.94
N PRO A 179 -15.75 -31.10 0.38
CA PRO A 179 -16.41 -32.05 1.28
C PRO A 179 -17.83 -32.34 0.75
N PRO A 180 -18.27 -33.62 0.76
CA PRO A 180 -19.54 -34.02 0.18
C PRO A 180 -20.69 -33.23 0.83
N PRO A 181 -21.69 -32.79 0.06
CA PRO A 181 -22.88 -32.16 0.62
C PRO A 181 -23.57 -33.18 1.54
N GLY A 182 -23.52 -32.89 2.84
CA GLY A 182 -24.18 -33.71 3.85
C GLY A 182 -25.69 -33.71 3.65
N PRO A 183 -26.37 -34.81 4.00
CA PRO A 183 -27.81 -34.88 3.91
C PRO A 183 -28.43 -33.95 4.97
N GLU A 184 -29.29 -33.04 4.49
CA GLU A 184 -30.56 -32.64 5.12
C GLU A 184 -30.55 -32.59 6.66
N ASN A 185 -30.15 -31.44 7.19
CA ASN A 185 -30.71 -30.92 8.44
C ASN A 185 -31.47 -29.64 8.11
N GLU A 186 -32.79 -29.78 8.06
CA GLU A 186 -33.73 -28.70 8.30
C GLU A 186 -33.42 -28.05 9.67
N GLU A 187 -33.73 -26.76 9.76
CA GLU A 187 -33.75 -25.93 10.98
C GLU A 187 -32.39 -25.39 11.47
N VAL A 188 -32.09 -24.14 11.10
CA VAL A 188 -32.23 -22.95 11.97
C VAL A 188 -31.85 -21.75 11.10
N VAL A 189 -32.87 -21.03 10.62
CA VAL A 189 -32.69 -19.67 10.10
C VAL A 189 -32.48 -18.78 11.32
N GLY A 190 -31.22 -18.67 11.76
CA GLY A 190 -30.81 -17.76 12.83
C GLY A 190 -30.88 -16.34 12.30
N SER A 191 -31.90 -15.61 12.72
CA SER A 191 -32.13 -14.19 12.50
C SER A 191 -30.83 -13.38 12.68
N ASP A 192 -30.39 -12.69 11.63
CA ASP A 192 -29.23 -11.78 11.59
C ASP A 192 -29.51 -10.45 12.32
N ASP A 193 -30.21 -10.50 13.45
CA ASP A 193 -30.76 -9.32 14.14
C ASP A 193 -30.12 -9.07 15.52
N ASP A 194 -29.00 -9.75 15.83
CA ASP A 194 -28.36 -9.67 17.16
C ASP A 194 -26.88 -9.24 17.12
N ILE A 195 -26.44 -8.59 16.04
CA ILE A 195 -25.27 -7.71 16.09
C ILE A 195 -25.80 -6.31 16.45
N PRO A 196 -25.55 -5.78 17.67
CA PRO A 196 -26.01 -4.44 18.02
C PRO A 196 -25.31 -3.44 17.11
N MET A 197 -26.06 -2.89 16.14
CA MET A 197 -25.60 -1.74 15.37
C MET A 197 -25.30 -0.59 16.33
N PRO A 198 -24.18 0.13 16.17
CA PRO A 198 -23.95 1.33 16.94
C PRO A 198 -25.10 2.31 16.71
N GLU A 199 -25.57 2.95 17.78
CA GLU A 199 -26.59 3.99 17.67
C GLU A 199 -26.16 5.02 16.61
N GLY A 200 -26.98 5.13 15.56
CA GLY A 200 -26.75 6.10 14.50
C GLY A 200 -26.69 7.52 15.06
N PRO A 201 -26.03 8.46 14.35
CA PRO A 201 -25.98 9.84 14.79
C PRO A 201 -27.40 10.35 15.05
N PRO A 202 -27.63 11.08 16.16
CA PRO A 202 -28.97 11.51 16.54
C PRO A 202 -29.60 12.33 15.41
N PRO A 203 -30.90 12.16 15.14
CA PRO A 203 -31.58 12.96 14.14
C PRO A 203 -31.44 14.45 14.49
N PRO A 204 -31.21 15.32 13.49
CA PRO A 204 -31.16 16.75 13.73
C PRO A 204 -32.48 17.19 14.36
N LYS A 205 -32.39 17.87 15.50
CA LYS A 205 -33.56 18.43 16.17
C LYS A 205 -34.12 19.53 15.27
N ASP A 206 -35.43 19.50 15.02
CA ASP A 206 -36.13 20.57 14.31
C ASP A 206 -35.87 21.90 15.04
N GLY A 207 -35.08 22.80 14.42
CA GLY A 207 -34.86 24.16 14.91
C GLY A 207 -33.42 24.63 15.10
N GLU A 208 -32.38 23.85 14.76
CA GLU A 208 -31.01 24.40 14.71
C GLU A 208 -30.79 25.19 13.41
N PRO A 209 -30.25 26.43 13.48
CA PRO A 209 -29.89 27.19 12.29
C PRO A 209 -28.77 26.45 11.53
N PRO A 210 -28.75 26.53 10.18
CA PRO A 210 -27.72 25.88 9.39
C PRO A 210 -26.33 26.32 9.85
N LEU A 211 -25.43 25.34 10.00
CA LEU A 211 -24.02 25.59 10.27
C LEU A 211 -23.47 26.57 9.22
N PRO A 212 -22.66 27.57 9.62
CA PRO A 212 -22.06 28.49 8.67
C PRO A 212 -21.19 27.70 7.68
N PRO A 213 -21.13 28.11 6.40
CA PRO A 213 -20.30 27.45 5.41
C PRO A 213 -18.85 27.40 5.92
N LEU A 214 -18.21 26.22 5.78
CA LEU A 214 -16.79 26.03 6.03
C LEU A 214 -16.03 27.18 5.38
N SER A 215 -15.25 27.90 6.18
CA SER A 215 -14.33 28.93 5.71
C SER A 215 -13.44 28.35 4.63
N SER A 216 -13.51 28.96 3.45
CA SER A 216 -12.68 28.68 2.29
C SER A 216 -11.20 28.61 2.69
N PRO A 217 -10.43 27.63 2.16
CA PRO A 217 -9.02 27.51 2.46
C PRO A 217 -8.27 28.79 2.06
N PRO A 218 -7.22 29.17 2.81
CA PRO A 218 -6.43 30.35 2.49
C PRO A 218 -5.82 30.22 1.08
N PRO A 219 -5.69 31.34 0.34
CA PRO A 219 -5.11 31.31 -1.00
C PRO A 219 -3.69 30.75 -0.95
N HIS A 220 -3.40 29.83 -1.87
CA HIS A 220 -2.06 29.28 -2.06
C HIS A 220 -1.08 30.43 -2.39
N PRO A 221 0.15 30.40 -1.85
CA PRO A 221 1.15 31.40 -2.20
C PRO A 221 1.46 31.36 -3.71
N PRO A 222 1.74 32.51 -4.34
CA PRO A 222 2.08 32.56 -5.75
C PRO A 222 3.32 31.71 -6.02
N PHE A 223 3.21 30.84 -7.02
CA PHE A 223 4.29 30.01 -7.53
C PHE A 223 5.38 30.93 -8.10
N VAL A 224 6.51 31.03 -7.41
CA VAL A 224 7.69 31.74 -7.91
C VAL A 224 8.43 30.78 -8.84
N PRO A 225 8.52 31.06 -10.16
CA PRO A 225 9.29 30.22 -11.06
C PRO A 225 10.78 30.26 -10.67
N PRO A 226 11.50 29.13 -10.75
CA PRO A 226 12.92 29.10 -10.48
C PRO A 226 13.66 30.04 -11.43
N ALA A 227 14.53 30.88 -10.87
CA ALA A 227 15.36 31.79 -11.64
C ALA A 227 16.23 31.01 -12.64
N PRO A 228 16.36 31.48 -13.89
CA PRO A 228 17.24 30.86 -14.86
C PRO A 228 18.68 30.95 -14.35
N GLN A 229 19.31 29.79 -14.18
CA GLN A 229 20.74 29.69 -13.93
C GLN A 229 21.46 30.20 -15.19
N LEU A 230 22.18 31.31 -15.05
CA LEU A 230 23.10 31.79 -16.08
C LEU A 230 24.35 30.89 -16.06
N PRO A 231 24.74 30.29 -17.20
CA PRO A 231 26.07 29.70 -17.39
C PRO A 231 27.02 30.71 -18.07
N PRO A 232 28.35 30.45 -18.15
CA PRO A 232 29.26 29.78 -17.23
C PRO A 232 30.17 30.75 -16.44
#